data_AF-A0A7Y3DBY9-F1
#
_entry.id   AF-A0A7Y3DBY9-F1
#
_cell.length_a   1.000
_cell.length_b   1.000
_cell.length_c   1.000
_cell.angle_alpha   90.00
_cell.angle_beta   90.00
_cell.angle_gamma   90.00
#
_symmetry.space_group_name_H-M   'P 1'
#
loop_
_entity.id
_entity.type
_entity.pdbx_description
1 polymer ?
#
loop_
_entity_poly.entity_id
_entity_poly.type
_entity_poly.pdbx_seq_one_letter_code
_entity_poly.pdbx_strand_id
1 'polypeptide(L)'
;LSRDGLEVRRTSERNRNPHNAPDDWESAGLTRFERGLASGSPVAEIHEVDEARGELRYLRPILTGAQCLQCHGAEETLAPEVRERIAERYPDDRATGFAAGDLRGAFSVRVRMSPSNPG
;
A
#
# COMPACT_ATOMS: atom_id res chain seq x y z
N LEU A 1 0.58 -10.05 -8.73
CA LEU A 1 0.24 -10.78 -9.98
C LEU A 1 0.99 -10.09 -11.10
N SER A 2 1.70 -10.83 -11.95
CA SER A 2 2.36 -10.27 -13.13
C SER A 2 1.95 -11.08 -14.35
N ARG A 3 1.27 -10.44 -15.30
CA ARG A 3 0.89 -11.00 -16.62
C ARG A 3 0.96 -9.85 -17.63
N ASP A 4 1.55 -10.10 -18.79
CA ASP A 4 1.44 -9.23 -19.98
C ASP A 4 1.71 -7.72 -19.70
N GLY A 5 2.83 -7.42 -19.03
CA GLY A 5 3.27 -6.04 -18.78
C GLY A 5 2.55 -5.33 -17.62
N LEU A 6 1.58 -5.97 -16.96
CA LEU A 6 0.91 -5.47 -15.78
C LEU A 6 1.48 -6.11 -14.51
N GLU A 7 1.93 -5.28 -13.57
CA GLU A 7 2.25 -5.66 -12.20
C GLU A 7 1.27 -5.03 -11.23
N VAL A 8 0.67 -5.85 -10.36
CA VAL A 8 -0.17 -5.37 -9.25
C VAL A 8 0.35 -5.92 -7.93
N ARG A 9 0.58 -5.02 -6.97
CA ARG A 9 1.01 -5.34 -5.61
C ARG A 9 0.39 -4.43 -4.56
N ARG A 10 0.64 -4.77 -3.29
CA ARG A 10 0.37 -3.89 -2.15
C ARG A 10 1.69 -3.29 -1.68
N THR A 11 1.62 -2.06 -1.17
CA THR A 11 2.78 -1.34 -0.64
C THR A 11 2.40 -0.58 0.64
N SER A 12 3.31 -0.48 1.60
CA SER A 12 3.05 0.19 2.89
C SER A 12 4.36 0.46 3.64
N GLU A 13 4.46 1.62 4.28
CA GLU A 13 5.53 1.92 5.25
C GLU A 13 5.46 1.02 6.49
N ARG A 14 4.23 0.64 6.88
CA ARG A 14 3.88 -0.26 7.99
C ARG A 14 3.43 -1.63 7.44
N ASN A 15 4.32 -2.27 6.70
CA ASN A 15 4.08 -3.56 6.05
C ASN A 15 4.23 -4.74 7.02
N ARG A 16 3.45 -5.80 6.76
CA ARG A 16 3.55 -7.11 7.44
C ARG A 16 4.52 -8.05 6.76
N ASN A 17 4.49 -8.04 5.42
CA ASN A 17 5.43 -8.77 4.59
C ASN A 17 6.51 -7.78 4.13
N PRO A 18 7.82 -8.03 4.40
CA PRO A 18 8.93 -7.16 3.99
C PRO A 18 8.94 -6.83 2.48
N HIS A 19 8.45 -7.74 1.64
CA HIS A 19 8.36 -7.52 0.18
C HIS A 19 7.35 -6.45 -0.26
N ASN A 20 6.51 -5.96 0.66
CA ASN A 20 5.60 -4.85 0.40
C ASN A 20 6.18 -3.49 0.83
N ALA A 21 7.49 -3.39 1.08
CA ALA A 21 8.14 -2.10 1.25
C ALA A 21 7.93 -1.22 0.00
N PRO A 22 7.72 0.09 0.17
CA PRO A 22 7.57 1.01 -0.94
C PRO A 22 8.91 1.29 -1.63
N ASP A 23 8.84 1.65 -2.91
CA ASP A 23 9.91 2.38 -3.56
C ASP A 23 9.74 3.89 -3.35
N ASP A 24 10.70 4.70 -3.81
CA ASP A 24 10.70 6.15 -3.57
C ASP A 24 9.41 6.85 -4.04
N TRP A 25 8.87 6.43 -5.20
CA TRP A 25 7.65 6.99 -5.76
C TRP A 25 6.42 6.63 -4.92
N GLU A 26 6.32 5.36 -4.52
CA GLU A 26 5.25 4.89 -3.66
C GLU A 26 5.30 5.55 -2.29
N SER A 27 6.50 5.70 -1.71
CA SER A 27 6.69 6.35 -0.41
C SER A 27 6.25 7.82 -0.46
N ALA A 28 6.60 8.54 -1.53
CA ALA A 28 6.11 9.90 -1.76
C ALA A 28 4.58 9.96 -1.87
N GLY A 29 3.98 9.01 -2.58
CA GLY A 29 2.52 8.87 -2.70
C GLY A 29 1.84 8.57 -1.37
N LEU A 30 2.35 7.61 -0.61
CA LEU A 30 1.88 7.27 0.75
C LEU A 30 1.97 8.48 1.68
N THR A 31 3.09 9.20 1.68
CA THR A 31 3.26 10.42 2.46
C THR A 31 2.25 11.50 2.08
N ARG A 32 1.95 11.65 0.78
CA ARG A 32 0.90 12.59 0.31
C ARG A 32 -0.47 12.17 0.82
N PHE A 33 -0.78 10.88 0.84
CA PHE A 33 -2.04 10.37 1.37
C PHE A 33 -2.18 10.63 2.87
N GLU A 34 -1.15 10.33 3.66
CA GLU A 34 -1.14 10.57 5.11
C GLU A 34 -1.36 12.06 5.43
N ARG A 35 -0.67 12.96 4.73
CA ARG A 35 -0.88 14.41 4.90
C ARG A 35 -2.30 14.84 4.56
N GLY A 36 -2.87 14.31 3.48
CA GLY A 36 -4.24 14.59 3.07
C GLY A 36 -5.26 14.15 4.13
N LEU A 37 -5.11 12.93 4.67
CA LEU A 37 -5.95 12.44 5.77
C LEU A 37 -5.83 13.34 7.01
N ALA A 38 -4.60 13.71 7.40
CA ALA A 38 -4.35 14.56 8.55
C ALA A 38 -4.96 15.96 8.40
N SER A 39 -5.04 16.50 7.18
CA SER A 39 -5.68 17.79 6.90
C SER A 39 -7.17 17.71 6.57
N GLY A 40 -7.79 16.52 6.68
CA GLY A 40 -9.20 16.31 6.31
C GLY A 40 -9.49 16.51 4.81
N SER A 41 -8.45 16.52 3.98
CA SER A 41 -8.56 16.71 2.53
C SER A 41 -8.87 15.38 1.84
N PRO A 42 -9.66 15.39 0.75
CA PRO A 42 -9.88 14.19 -0.05
C PRO A 42 -8.56 13.60 -0.54
N VAL A 43 -8.34 12.33 -0.26
CA VAL A 43 -7.18 11.60 -0.76
C VAL A 43 -7.53 11.00 -2.11
N ALA A 44 -7.00 11.60 -3.17
CA ALA A 44 -7.19 11.12 -4.53
C ALA A 44 -6.14 10.07 -4.91
N GLU A 45 -6.51 9.18 -5.82
CA GLU A 45 -5.59 8.23 -6.46
C GLU A 45 -4.53 9.00 -7.27
N ILE A 46 -3.33 8.43 -7.36
CA ILE A 46 -2.20 9.03 -8.09
C ILE A 46 -1.89 8.17 -9.31
N HIS A 47 -1.58 8.80 -10.44
CA HIS A 47 -0.99 8.14 -11.58
C HIS A 47 0.13 9.01 -12.16
N GLU A 48 1.11 8.36 -12.78
CA GLU A 48 2.24 9.00 -13.44
C GLU A 48 2.68 8.16 -14.64
N VAL A 49 3.06 8.83 -15.74
CA VAL A 49 3.81 8.19 -16.83
C VAL A 49 5.29 8.41 -16.58
N ASP A 50 6.02 7.34 -16.26
CA ASP A 50 7.47 7.32 -16.18
C ASP A 50 8.01 7.03 -17.59
N GLU A 51 8.20 8.09 -18.39
CA GLU A 51 8.70 7.97 -19.77
C GLU A 51 10.11 7.36 -19.83
N ALA A 52 10.94 7.60 -18.81
CA ALA A 52 12.29 7.06 -18.75
C ALA A 52 12.29 5.54 -18.59
N ARG A 53 11.30 4.98 -17.89
CA ARG A 53 11.09 3.53 -17.76
C ARG A 53 10.10 2.96 -18.78
N GLY A 54 9.39 3.80 -19.51
CA GLY A 54 8.30 3.37 -20.39
C GLY A 54 7.15 2.72 -19.61
N GLU A 55 6.77 3.29 -18.46
CA GLU A 55 5.77 2.71 -17.58
C GLU A 55 4.67 3.71 -17.21
N LEU A 56 3.42 3.25 -17.18
CA LEU A 56 2.34 3.92 -16.45
C LEU A 56 2.29 3.35 -15.03
N ARG A 57 2.41 4.21 -14.04
CA ARG A 57 2.28 3.87 -12.63
C ARG A 57 0.97 4.42 -12.07
N TYR A 58 0.36 3.66 -11.17
CA TYR A 58 -0.87 4.04 -10.49
C TYR A 58 -0.84 3.59 -9.03
N LEU A 59 -1.34 4.44 -8.13
CA LEU A 59 -1.35 4.23 -6.68
C LEU A 59 -2.72 4.59 -6.11
N ARG A 60 -3.35 3.63 -5.44
CA ARG A 60 -4.65 3.81 -4.77
C ARG A 60 -4.52 3.54 -3.27
N PRO A 61 -4.92 4.49 -2.39
CA PRO A 61 -4.84 4.29 -0.95
C PRO A 61 -5.77 3.16 -0.48
N ILE A 62 -5.38 2.50 0.59
CA ILE A 62 -6.17 1.51 1.31
C ILE A 62 -6.42 2.08 2.71
N LEU A 63 -7.65 2.52 2.97
CA LEU A 63 -8.06 2.98 4.29
C LEU A 63 -8.61 1.81 5.10
N THR A 64 -8.34 1.80 6.40
CA THR A 64 -8.83 0.77 7.31
C THR A 64 -10.32 0.94 7.62
N GLY A 65 -11.07 -0.15 7.45
CA GLY A 65 -12.43 -0.30 7.97
C GLY A 65 -12.47 -1.22 9.19
N ALA A 66 -13.65 -1.41 9.79
CA ALA A 66 -13.83 -2.23 10.99
C ALA A 66 -13.29 -3.66 10.82
N GLN A 67 -13.49 -4.28 9.65
CA GLN A 67 -12.98 -5.62 9.35
C GLN A 67 -11.46 -5.68 9.27
N CYS A 68 -10.79 -4.58 8.89
CA CYS A 68 -9.33 -4.53 8.84
C CYS A 68 -8.73 -4.61 10.25
N LEU A 69 -9.41 -4.05 11.24
CA LEU A 69 -8.91 -3.90 12.60
C LEU A 69 -8.87 -5.22 13.38
N GLN A 70 -9.53 -6.27 12.90
CA GLN A 70 -9.43 -7.62 13.48
C GLN A 70 -8.00 -8.18 13.47
N CYS A 71 -7.15 -7.70 12.56
CA CYS A 71 -5.75 -8.13 12.42
C CYS A 71 -4.74 -6.96 12.37
N HIS A 72 -5.22 -5.74 12.20
CA HIS A 72 -4.41 -4.52 12.07
C HIS A 72 -4.73 -3.48 13.16
N GLY A 73 -5.70 -3.74 14.04
CA GLY A 73 -6.03 -2.87 15.17
C GLY A 73 -4.90 -2.77 16.20
N ALA A 74 -5.15 -2.02 17.27
CA ALA A 74 -4.25 -1.95 18.42
C ALA A 74 -4.00 -3.35 18.99
N GLU A 75 -2.76 -3.66 19.36
CA GLU A 75 -2.33 -5.03 19.68
C GLU A 75 -3.11 -5.63 20.84
N GLU A 76 -3.41 -4.82 21.85
CA GLU A 76 -4.23 -5.15 23.00
C GLU A 76 -5.66 -5.55 22.62
N THR A 77 -6.17 -5.08 21.47
CA THR A 77 -7.53 -5.40 20.97
C THR A 77 -7.59 -6.65 20.10
N LEU A 78 -6.44 -7.16 19.64
CA LEU A 78 -6.38 -8.34 18.80
C LEU A 78 -6.68 -9.60 19.62
N ALA A 79 -7.37 -10.56 19.02
CA ALA A 79 -7.55 -11.87 19.63
C ALA A 79 -6.18 -12.54 19.87
N PRO A 80 -5.97 -13.23 21.01
CA PRO A 80 -4.68 -13.86 21.32
C PRO A 80 -4.16 -14.76 20.19
N GLU A 81 -5.03 -15.58 19.60
CA GLU A 81 -4.67 -16.50 18.53
C GLU A 81 -4.21 -15.77 17.27
N VAL A 82 -4.78 -14.58 16.99
CA VAL A 82 -4.36 -13.75 15.85
C VAL A 82 -2.99 -13.16 16.11
N ARG A 83 -2.72 -12.63 17.31
CA ARG A 83 -1.40 -12.10 17.68
C ARG A 83 -0.32 -13.17 17.58
N GLU A 84 -0.57 -14.35 18.14
CA GLU A 84 0.37 -15.47 18.11
C GLU A 84 0.70 -15.87 16.68
N ARG A 85 -0.32 -16.00 15.81
CA ARG A 85 -0.12 -16.34 14.39
C ARG A 85 0.61 -15.26 13.61
N ILE A 86 0.39 -13.98 13.94
CA ILE A 86 1.14 -12.88 13.34
C ILE A 86 2.60 -12.97 13.76
N ALA A 87 2.88 -13.05 15.05
CA ALA A 87 4.24 -13.12 15.58
C ALA A 87 5.03 -14.33 15.07
N GLU A 88 4.38 -15.50 14.95
CA GLU A 88 4.98 -16.73 14.42
C GLU A 88 5.37 -16.59 12.94
N ARG A 89 4.51 -15.99 12.11
CA ARG A 89 4.70 -15.94 10.65
C ARG A 89 5.41 -14.68 10.16
N TYR A 90 5.34 -13.61 10.93
CA TYR A 90 5.81 -12.28 10.57
C TYR A 90 6.50 -11.66 11.80
N PRO A 91 7.71 -12.12 12.16
CA PRO A 91 8.43 -11.64 13.34
C PRO A 91 8.77 -10.14 13.26
N ASP A 92 8.90 -9.61 12.05
CA ASP A 92 9.16 -8.19 11.78
C ASP A 92 7.88 -7.43 11.40
N ASP A 93 6.71 -7.89 11.84
CA ASP A 93 5.45 -7.22 11.52
C ASP A 93 5.42 -5.78 12.04
N ARG A 94 5.03 -4.84 11.17
CA ARG A 94 4.80 -3.43 11.51
C ARG A 94 3.35 -2.99 11.32
N ALA A 95 2.46 -3.94 11.02
CA ALA A 95 1.13 -3.66 10.54
C ALA A 95 0.02 -3.75 11.60
N THR A 96 0.32 -3.57 12.89
CA THR A 96 -0.65 -3.44 13.99
C THR A 96 -0.73 -1.99 14.44
N GLY A 97 -1.73 -1.64 15.27
CA GLY A 97 -1.87 -0.29 15.82
C GLY A 97 -2.57 0.71 14.91
N PHE A 98 -3.48 0.25 14.04
CA PHE A 98 -4.32 1.13 13.22
C PHE A 98 -5.67 1.39 13.90
N ALA A 99 -6.24 2.57 13.66
CA ALA A 99 -7.63 2.93 13.91
C ALA A 99 -8.43 2.88 12.59
N ALA A 100 -9.75 3.06 12.65
CA ALA A 100 -10.59 3.16 11.45
C ALA A 100 -10.32 4.48 10.72
N GLY A 101 -10.17 4.42 9.40
CA GLY A 101 -9.85 5.57 8.55
C GLY A 101 -8.36 5.83 8.34
N ASP A 102 -7.48 5.15 9.09
CA ASP A 102 -6.04 5.23 8.89
C ASP A 102 -5.62 4.69 7.52
N LEU A 103 -4.48 5.20 7.02
CA LEU A 103 -3.84 4.66 5.83
C LEU A 103 -3.14 3.34 6.14
N ARG A 104 -3.71 2.22 5.71
CA ARG A 104 -3.06 0.91 5.81
C ARG A 104 -1.88 0.77 4.85
N GLY A 105 -1.94 1.44 3.70
CA GLY A 105 -0.99 1.33 2.60
C GLY A 105 -1.69 1.67 1.30
N ALA A 106 -1.21 1.11 0.18
CA ALA A 106 -1.80 1.33 -1.14
C ALA A 106 -1.74 0.08 -2.01
N PHE A 107 -2.63 0.02 -3.00
CA PHE A 107 -2.42 -0.79 -4.19
C PHE A 107 -1.51 -0.04 -5.14
N SER A 108 -0.41 -0.67 -5.54
CA SER A 108 0.53 -0.15 -6.55
C SER A 108 0.39 -0.98 -7.82
N VAL A 109 0.21 -0.28 -8.94
CA VAL A 109 0.07 -0.85 -10.26
C VAL A 109 1.14 -0.25 -11.15
N ARG A 110 1.84 -1.10 -11.91
CA ARG A 110 2.75 -0.68 -12.99
C ARG A 110 2.32 -1.37 -14.27
N VAL A 111 2.24 -0.60 -15.36
CA VAL A 111 1.94 -1.10 -16.70
C VAL A 111 3.08 -0.69 -17.61
N ARG A 112 3.80 -1.67 -18.16
CA ARG A 112 4.77 -1.42 -19.23
C ARG A 112 4.04 -0.95 -20.47
N MET A 113 4.44 0.21 -20.95
CA MET A 113 3.92 0.80 -22.18
C MET A 113 4.71 0.22 -23.36
N SER A 114 4.00 -0.29 -24.37
CA SER A 114 4.65 -0.62 -25.64
C SER A 114 5.20 0.68 -26.25
N PRO A 115 6.37 0.66 -26.90
CA PRO A 115 6.85 1.83 -27.62
C PRO A 115 5.80 2.27 -28.64
N SER A 116 5.46 3.57 -28.65
CA SER A 116 4.60 4.14 -29.68
C SER A 116 5.29 3.93 -31.02
N ASN A 117 4.67 3.19 -31.94
CA ASN A 117 5.17 3.07 -33.30
C ASN A 117 4.93 4.43 -33.99
N PRO A 118 5.97 5.20 -34.37
CA PRO A 118 5.77 6.38 -35.19
C PRO A 118 5.44 5.89 -36.61
N GLY A 119 4.15 5.77 -36.90
CA GLY A 119 3.65 5.57 -38.26
C GLY A 119 3.85 6.81 -39.11
#